data_AF-A0A2V3I8A6-F1
#
_entry.id   AF-A0A2V3I8A6-F1
#
_cell.length_a   1.000
_cell.length_b   1.000
_cell.length_c   1.000
_cell.angle_alpha   90.00
_cell.angle_beta   90.00
_cell.angle_gamma   90.00
#
_symmetry.space_group_name_H-M   'P 1'
#
loop_
_entity.id
_entity.type
_entity.pdbx_description
1 polymer ?
#
loop_
_entity_poly.entity_id
_entity_poly.type
_entity_poly.pdbx_seq_one_letter_code
_entity_poly.pdbx_strand_id
1 'polypeptide(L)'
;RKEQLQMAKEFGIEDPPNAGGGCLLTDPAFSLRAKDLFKHIETPTTNDIDLLKIGRHFRLDKNSKLIVGRNKDENDMIKALALPDDILLEAKEYVGPSVMLRGDGIDKHVEFSASVTLRYSDAPKNETGVVTIHKNEDIEISVKSAEETSYIKLRI
;
A
#
# COMPACT_ATOMS: atom_id res chain seq x y z
N ARG A 1 8.34 -2.83 -26.15
CA ARG A 1 9.63 -3.57 -26.05
C ARG A 1 9.87 -4.57 -27.18
N LYS A 2 8.84 -5.24 -27.75
CA LYS A 2 9.01 -6.20 -28.86
C LYS A 2 9.69 -5.59 -30.11
N GLU A 3 9.27 -4.40 -30.52
CA GLU A 3 9.85 -3.67 -31.67
C GLU A 3 11.32 -3.24 -31.43
N GLN A 4 11.66 -2.82 -30.20
CA GLN A 4 13.03 -2.44 -29.83
C GLN A 4 13.99 -3.63 -29.87
N LEU A 5 13.55 -4.81 -29.41
CA LEU A 5 14.34 -6.04 -29.48
C LEU A 5 14.49 -6.54 -30.92
N GLN A 6 13.49 -6.29 -31.77
CA GLN A 6 13.57 -6.60 -33.19
C GLN A 6 14.60 -5.71 -33.91
N MET A 7 14.58 -4.40 -33.69
CA MET A 7 15.62 -3.50 -34.19
C MET A 7 17.00 -3.88 -33.68
N ALA A 8 17.14 -4.18 -32.38
CA ALA A 8 18.43 -4.62 -31.81
C ALA A 8 19.02 -5.82 -32.57
N LYS A 9 18.17 -6.79 -32.94
CA LYS A 9 18.57 -7.94 -33.75
C LYS A 9 18.99 -7.54 -35.18
N GLU A 10 18.26 -6.62 -35.82
CA GLU A 10 18.58 -6.11 -37.16
C GLU A 10 19.92 -5.35 -37.20
N PHE A 11 20.25 -4.63 -36.12
CA PHE A 11 21.51 -3.91 -35.96
C PHE A 11 22.66 -4.74 -35.36
N GLY A 12 22.46 -6.04 -35.11
CA GLY A 12 23.51 -6.94 -34.59
C GLY A 12 23.88 -6.70 -33.12
N ILE A 13 22.97 -6.14 -32.32
CA ILE A 13 23.16 -5.92 -30.88
C ILE A 13 22.75 -7.20 -30.15
N GLU A 14 23.73 -7.98 -29.70
CA GLU A 14 23.52 -9.31 -29.10
C GLU A 14 22.93 -9.26 -27.68
N ASP A 15 23.20 -8.19 -26.92
CA ASP A 15 22.68 -7.99 -25.56
C ASP A 15 22.17 -6.55 -25.38
N PRO A 16 21.01 -6.19 -25.96
CA PRO A 16 20.46 -4.87 -25.81
C PRO A 16 20.14 -4.62 -24.33
N PRO A 17 20.59 -3.49 -23.75
CA PRO A 17 20.42 -3.23 -22.34
C PRO A 17 18.94 -3.33 -21.96
N ASN A 18 18.67 -3.85 -20.76
CA ASN A 18 17.35 -3.72 -20.17
C ASN A 18 16.97 -2.24 -20.12
N ALA A 19 15.68 -1.94 -20.27
CA ALA A 19 15.20 -0.60 -20.01
C ALA A 19 15.72 -0.19 -18.63
N GLY A 20 16.53 0.86 -18.57
CA GLY A 20 17.05 1.37 -17.30
C GLY A 20 15.86 1.61 -16.37
N GLY A 21 15.97 1.20 -15.12
CA GLY A 21 15.00 1.59 -14.11
C GLY A 21 14.98 3.12 -14.08
N GLY A 22 13.90 3.73 -14.60
CA GLY A 22 13.77 5.18 -14.63
C GLY A 22 13.90 5.77 -13.23
N CYS A 23 14.22 7.06 -13.13
CA CYS A 23 14.19 7.75 -11.85
C CYS A 23 12.79 7.61 -11.22
N LEU A 24 12.67 7.16 -9.97
CA LEU A 24 11.37 6.96 -9.30
C LEU A 24 10.51 8.25 -9.31
N LEU A 25 11.13 9.43 -9.30
CA LEU A 25 10.43 10.71 -9.40
C LEU A 25 9.84 11.00 -10.80
N THR A 26 10.16 10.17 -11.79
CA THR A 26 9.52 10.22 -13.11
C THR A 26 8.31 9.29 -13.20
N ASP A 27 8.11 8.38 -12.23
CA ASP A 27 6.88 7.60 -12.10
C ASP A 27 5.77 8.49 -11.51
N PRO A 28 4.65 8.72 -12.22
CA PRO A 28 3.60 9.61 -11.74
C PRO A 28 3.00 9.20 -10.40
N ALA A 29 2.84 7.90 -10.15
CA ALA A 29 2.22 7.40 -8.92
C ALA A 29 3.19 7.53 -7.72
N PHE A 30 4.48 7.28 -7.91
CA PHE A 30 5.49 7.57 -6.91
C PHE A 30 5.57 9.07 -6.61
N SER A 31 5.57 9.91 -7.65
CA SER A 31 5.64 11.36 -7.50
C SER A 31 4.44 11.96 -6.78
N LEU A 32 3.23 11.43 -6.98
CA LEU A 32 2.06 11.83 -6.20
C LEU A 32 2.21 11.46 -4.72
N ARG A 33 2.66 10.24 -4.43
CA ARG A 33 2.94 9.79 -3.05
C ARG A 33 4.04 10.59 -2.38
N ALA A 34 5.10 10.94 -3.10
CA ALA A 34 6.18 11.78 -2.59
C ALA A 34 5.66 13.20 -2.28
N LYS A 35 4.88 13.80 -3.18
CA LYS A 35 4.24 15.10 -2.93
C LYS A 35 3.33 15.08 -1.71
N ASP A 36 2.54 14.02 -1.55
CA ASP A 36 1.70 13.83 -0.36
C ASP A 36 2.53 13.71 0.91
N LEU A 37 3.63 12.94 0.90
CA LEU A 37 4.54 12.80 2.04
C LEU A 37 5.10 14.16 2.49
N PHE A 38 5.73 14.91 1.57
CA PHE A 38 6.34 16.21 1.90
C PHE A 38 5.32 17.29 2.27
N LYS A 39 4.04 17.13 1.90
CA LYS A 39 2.97 18.02 2.35
C LYS A 39 2.61 17.83 3.82
N HIS A 40 2.82 16.63 4.37
CA HIS A 40 2.37 16.26 5.71
C HIS A 40 3.53 16.03 6.69
N ILE A 41 4.74 15.76 6.20
CA ILE A 41 5.93 15.50 7.01
C ILE A 41 7.05 16.43 6.55
N GLU A 42 7.49 17.31 7.44
CA GLU A 42 8.55 18.29 7.15
C GLU A 42 9.90 17.61 6.90
N THR A 43 10.25 16.61 7.73
CA THR A 43 11.50 15.85 7.60
C THR A 43 11.19 14.34 7.55
N PRO A 44 10.91 13.78 6.36
CA PRO A 44 10.64 12.35 6.23
C PRO A 44 11.86 11.49 6.53
N THR A 45 11.62 10.32 7.11
CA THR A 45 12.67 9.32 7.37
C THR A 45 12.95 8.48 6.14
N THR A 46 14.04 7.71 6.15
CA THR A 46 14.30 6.68 5.12
C THR A 46 13.17 5.65 5.05
N ASN A 47 12.63 5.24 6.20
CA ASN A 47 11.48 4.34 6.29
C ASN A 47 10.25 4.92 5.57
N ASP A 48 9.98 6.22 5.72
CA ASP A 48 8.88 6.88 5.00
C ASP A 48 9.07 6.85 3.48
N ILE A 49 10.30 7.07 3.00
CA ILE A 49 10.63 7.03 1.57
C ILE A 49 10.53 5.61 1.02
N ASP A 50 10.98 4.61 1.76
CA ASP A 50 10.90 3.20 1.36
C ASP A 50 9.44 2.72 1.26
N LEU A 51 8.57 3.18 2.17
CA LEU A 51 7.13 2.91 2.08
C LEU A 51 6.48 3.47 0.82
N LEU A 52 6.98 4.57 0.25
CA LEU A 52 6.45 5.11 -1.02
C LEU A 52 6.66 4.16 -2.18
N LYS A 53 7.52 3.15 -2.07
CA LYS A 53 7.79 2.20 -3.17
C LYS A 53 6.74 1.08 -3.21
N ILE A 54 6.03 0.84 -2.11
CA ILE A 54 5.16 -0.33 -1.93
C ILE A 54 3.71 0.08 -1.67
N GLY A 55 2.79 -0.84 -1.97
CA GLY A 55 1.38 -0.73 -1.63
C GLY A 55 0.59 0.33 -2.40
N ARG A 56 -0.71 0.36 -2.09
CA ARG A 56 -1.67 1.39 -2.49
C ARG A 56 -1.84 2.34 -1.31
N HIS A 57 -1.60 3.64 -1.53
CA HIS A 57 -1.62 4.64 -0.46
C HIS A 57 -2.95 5.38 -0.48
N PHE A 58 -3.54 5.57 0.70
CA PHE A 58 -4.75 6.34 0.92
C PHE A 58 -4.53 7.33 2.04
N ARG A 59 -4.89 8.59 1.81
CA ARG A 59 -4.83 9.65 2.82
C ARG A 59 -6.18 9.73 3.52
N LEU A 60 -6.27 9.24 4.75
CA LEU A 60 -7.54 9.18 5.49
C LEU A 60 -7.92 10.54 6.08
N ASP A 61 -6.92 11.26 6.59
CA ASP A 61 -7.01 12.66 7.00
C ASP A 61 -5.63 13.32 6.99
N LYS A 62 -5.50 14.52 7.56
CA LYS A 62 -4.24 15.28 7.61
C LYS A 62 -3.08 14.50 8.23
N ASN A 63 -3.33 13.62 9.20
CA ASN A 63 -2.28 13.03 10.03
C ASN A 63 -2.13 11.52 9.82
N SER A 64 -3.02 10.87 9.09
CA SER A 64 -3.05 9.41 8.96
C SER A 64 -3.09 8.93 7.51
N LYS A 65 -2.41 7.82 7.25
CA LYS A 65 -2.38 7.14 5.96
C LYS A 65 -2.63 5.65 6.12
N LEU A 66 -3.28 5.06 5.13
CA LEU A 66 -3.48 3.63 4.97
C LEU A 66 -2.67 3.13 3.79
N ILE A 67 -1.92 2.05 3.96
CA ILE A 67 -1.12 1.42 2.91
C ILE A 67 -1.56 -0.03 2.77
N VAL A 68 -2.02 -0.40 1.58
CA VAL A 68 -2.51 -1.76 1.27
C VAL A 68 -1.52 -2.48 0.36
N GLY A 69 -0.93 -3.59 0.80
CA GLY A 69 -0.02 -4.41 -0.01
C GLY A 69 -0.64 -4.90 -1.32
N ARG A 70 0.16 -5.02 -2.39
CA ARG A 70 -0.31 -5.47 -3.72
C ARG A 70 -0.02 -6.95 -3.99
N ASN A 71 0.98 -7.51 -3.34
CA ASN A 71 1.46 -8.87 -3.52
C ASN A 71 2.22 -9.31 -2.26
N LYS A 72 2.68 -10.56 -2.24
CA LYS A 72 3.38 -11.15 -1.09
C LYS A 72 4.65 -10.39 -0.70
N ASP A 73 5.48 -10.02 -1.68
CA ASP A 73 6.73 -9.31 -1.41
C ASP A 73 6.46 -7.94 -0.75
N GLU A 74 5.41 -7.24 -1.18
CA GLU A 74 4.99 -5.99 -0.56
C GLU A 74 4.38 -6.17 0.83
N ASN A 75 3.64 -7.25 1.05
CA ASN A 75 3.13 -7.58 2.38
C ASN A 75 4.28 -7.79 3.37
N ASP A 76 5.30 -8.56 2.97
CA ASP A 76 6.49 -8.81 3.79
C ASP A 76 7.27 -7.52 4.06
N MET A 77 7.42 -6.65 3.03
CA MET A 77 8.04 -5.34 3.20
C MET A 77 7.23 -4.41 4.12
N ILE A 78 5.89 -4.42 4.04
CA ILE A 78 5.02 -3.64 4.95
C ILE A 78 5.29 -4.06 6.40
N LYS A 79 5.31 -5.37 6.68
CA LYS A 79 5.59 -5.90 8.03
C LYS A 79 6.98 -5.50 8.51
N ALA A 80 7.99 -5.55 7.63
CA ALA A 80 9.36 -5.19 7.97
C ALA A 80 9.57 -3.69 8.19
N LEU A 81 8.77 -2.82 7.55
CA LEU A 81 8.85 -1.37 7.67
C LEU A 81 7.91 -0.80 8.76
N ALA A 82 7.05 -1.63 9.35
CA ALA A 82 6.16 -1.22 10.42
C ALA A 82 6.95 -0.73 11.65
N LEU A 83 6.51 0.39 12.22
CA LEU A 83 7.03 0.97 13.45
C LEU A 83 6.12 0.58 14.63
N PRO A 84 6.59 0.70 15.88
CA PRO A 84 5.82 0.30 17.05
C PRO A 84 4.44 0.96 17.18
N ASP A 85 4.28 2.20 16.69
CA ASP A 85 3.02 2.93 16.76
C ASP A 85 2.09 2.69 15.56
N ASP A 86 2.53 1.92 14.57
CA ASP A 86 1.68 1.54 13.44
C ASP A 86 0.71 0.43 13.81
N ILE A 87 -0.41 0.38 13.09
CA ILE A 87 -1.37 -0.72 13.19
C ILE A 87 -1.30 -1.54 11.92
N LEU A 88 -1.06 -2.85 12.05
CA LEU A 88 -1.18 -3.80 10.95
C LEU A 88 -2.54 -4.48 10.97
N LEU A 89 -3.12 -4.71 9.80
CA LEU A 89 -4.41 -5.38 9.63
C LEU A 89 -4.33 -6.48 8.59
N GLU A 90 -4.96 -7.63 8.89
CA GLU A 90 -5.06 -8.78 7.98
C GLU A 90 -6.45 -9.41 8.08
N ALA A 91 -7.00 -9.89 6.96
CA ALA A 91 -8.23 -10.67 6.99
C ALA A 91 -7.94 -12.04 7.64
N LYS A 92 -8.73 -12.41 8.66
CA LYS A 92 -8.47 -13.62 9.45
C LYS A 92 -8.77 -14.91 8.68
N GLU A 93 -9.88 -14.91 7.95
CA GLU A 93 -10.45 -16.12 7.32
C GLU A 93 -10.19 -16.18 5.82
N TYR A 94 -9.53 -15.17 5.26
CA TYR A 94 -9.37 -15.00 3.82
C TYR A 94 -7.94 -14.62 3.47
N VAL A 95 -7.45 -15.10 2.33
CA VAL A 95 -6.19 -14.64 1.77
C VAL A 95 -6.35 -13.18 1.37
N GLY A 96 -5.38 -12.35 1.74
CA GLY A 96 -5.48 -10.91 1.53
C GLY A 96 -4.16 -10.17 1.70
N PRO A 97 -4.21 -8.84 1.57
CA PRO A 97 -3.04 -8.00 1.79
C PRO A 97 -2.73 -7.87 3.27
N SER A 98 -1.45 -7.61 3.57
CA SER A 98 -1.08 -6.97 4.81
C SER A 98 -1.29 -5.46 4.64
N VAL A 99 -2.03 -4.86 5.56
CA VAL A 99 -2.41 -3.46 5.51
C VAL A 99 -1.80 -2.74 6.70
N MET A 100 -1.28 -1.53 6.48
CA MET A 100 -0.69 -0.71 7.55
C MET A 100 -1.40 0.63 7.64
N LEU A 101 -1.81 0.98 8.84
CA LEU A 101 -2.35 2.27 9.22
C LEU A 101 -1.30 3.02 10.05
N ARG A 102 -0.81 4.15 9.52
CA ARG A 102 0.27 4.96 10.11
C ARG A 102 -0.18 6.40 10.35
N GLY A 103 0.23 6.97 11.48
CA GLY A 103 0.09 8.39 11.79
C GLY A 103 -0.51 8.65 13.16
N ASP A 104 -0.90 9.90 13.41
CA ASP A 104 -1.43 10.31 14.72
C ASP A 104 -2.94 10.12 14.82
N GLY A 105 -3.41 9.69 16.00
CA GLY A 105 -4.84 9.53 16.27
C GLY A 105 -5.51 8.48 15.37
N ILE A 106 -4.75 7.47 14.94
CA ILE A 106 -5.17 6.44 13.98
C ILE A 106 -6.26 5.51 14.50
N ASP A 107 -6.46 5.41 15.82
CA ASP A 107 -7.46 4.51 16.41
C ASP A 107 -8.88 4.76 15.88
N LYS A 108 -9.22 6.02 15.55
CA LYS A 108 -10.53 6.39 14.98
C LYS A 108 -10.75 5.83 13.56
N HIS A 109 -9.69 5.40 12.88
CA HIS A 109 -9.72 4.89 11.51
C HIS A 109 -9.61 3.37 11.43
N VAL A 110 -9.51 2.67 12.56
CA VAL A 110 -9.30 1.22 12.60
C VAL A 110 -10.44 0.47 11.91
N GLU A 111 -11.70 0.79 12.23
CA GLU A 111 -12.86 0.13 11.64
C GLU A 111 -12.93 0.34 10.12
N PHE A 112 -12.70 1.57 9.65
CA PHE A 112 -12.64 1.88 8.22
C PHE A 112 -11.50 1.12 7.54
N SER A 113 -10.31 1.11 8.15
CA SER A 113 -9.14 0.42 7.62
C SER A 113 -9.34 -1.09 7.53
N ALA A 114 -10.04 -1.68 8.50
CA ALA A 114 -10.42 -3.09 8.47
C ALA A 114 -11.43 -3.38 7.35
N SER A 115 -12.42 -2.51 7.14
CA SER A 115 -13.37 -2.66 6.02
C SER A 115 -12.67 -2.63 4.66
N VAL A 116 -11.64 -1.78 4.50
CA VAL A 116 -10.81 -1.71 3.29
C VAL A 116 -9.91 -2.93 3.15
N THR A 117 -9.34 -3.41 4.26
CA THR A 117 -8.54 -4.66 4.30
C THR A 117 -9.34 -5.84 3.79
N LEU A 118 -10.57 -6.02 4.30
CA LEU A 118 -11.47 -7.07 3.87
C LEU A 118 -11.85 -6.91 2.39
N ARG A 119 -12.10 -5.68 1.92
CA ARG A 119 -12.40 -5.39 0.50
C ARG A 119 -11.28 -5.79 -0.46
N TYR A 120 -10.03 -5.68 -0.05
CA TYR A 120 -8.88 -6.08 -0.86
C TYR A 120 -8.48 -7.55 -0.68
N SER A 121 -9.15 -8.28 0.21
CA SER A 121 -8.98 -9.73 0.39
C SER A 121 -9.88 -10.54 -0.55
N ASP A 122 -9.73 -11.86 -0.51
CA ASP A 122 -10.60 -12.82 -1.21
C ASP A 122 -11.95 -13.03 -0.52
N ALA A 123 -12.26 -12.26 0.53
CA ALA A 123 -13.56 -12.29 1.19
C ALA A 123 -14.70 -11.95 0.20
N PRO A 124 -15.88 -12.56 0.37
CA PRO A 124 -17.06 -12.21 -0.42
C PRO A 124 -17.36 -10.72 -0.34
N LYS A 125 -17.59 -10.11 -1.51
CA LYS A 125 -17.90 -8.68 -1.59
C LYS A 125 -19.23 -8.41 -0.89
N ASN A 126 -19.26 -7.34 -0.11
CA ASN A 126 -20.41 -6.82 0.61
C ASN A 126 -20.89 -7.70 1.76
N GLU A 127 -20.05 -8.63 2.21
CA GLU A 127 -20.29 -9.44 3.41
C GLU A 127 -19.49 -8.93 4.60
N THR A 128 -19.89 -9.42 5.78
CA THR A 128 -19.18 -9.20 7.03
C THR A 128 -18.11 -10.28 7.18
N GLY A 129 -16.91 -9.87 7.58
CA GLY A 129 -15.79 -10.77 7.83
C GLY A 129 -14.95 -10.29 9.01
N VAL A 130 -14.06 -11.15 9.49
CA VAL A 130 -13.19 -10.86 10.62
C VAL A 130 -11.83 -10.36 10.14
N VAL A 131 -11.37 -9.26 10.73
CA VAL A 131 -10.05 -8.68 10.51
C VAL A 131 -9.29 -8.67 11.83
N THR A 132 -8.05 -9.16 11.80
CA THR A 132 -7.11 -9.10 12.92
C THR A 132 -6.34 -7.79 12.86
N ILE A 133 -6.19 -7.15 14.02
CA ILE A 133 -5.50 -5.88 14.24
C ILE A 133 -4.30 -6.15 15.14
N HIS A 134 -3.10 -5.79 14.67
CA HIS A 134 -1.85 -5.92 15.41
C HIS A 134 -1.35 -4.51 15.81
N LYS A 135 -1.36 -4.19 17.11
CA LYS A 135 -0.85 -2.92 17.67
C LYS A 135 -0.02 -3.12 18.95
N ASN A 136 -0.54 -3.90 19.89
CA ASN A 136 0.14 -4.30 21.14
C ASN A 136 -0.24 -5.74 21.50
N GLU A 137 -1.53 -6.01 21.41
CA GLU A 137 -2.12 -7.34 21.42
C GLU A 137 -2.97 -7.48 20.15
N ASP A 138 -3.17 -8.72 19.73
CA ASP A 138 -4.01 -9.03 18.57
C ASP A 138 -5.48 -8.90 18.97
N ILE A 139 -6.19 -8.03 18.25
CA ILE A 139 -7.63 -7.82 18.44
C ILE A 139 -8.35 -8.22 17.16
N GLU A 140 -9.50 -8.85 17.30
CA GLU A 140 -10.35 -9.21 16.16
C GLU A 140 -11.58 -8.33 16.13
N ILE A 141 -11.90 -7.80 14.95
CA ILE A 141 -13.15 -7.07 14.73
C ILE A 141 -13.90 -7.63 13.54
N SER A 142 -15.23 -7.63 13.68
CA SER A 142 -16.16 -8.04 12.64
C SER A 142 -16.64 -6.80 11.90
N VAL A 143 -16.34 -6.70 10.60
CA VAL A 143 -16.65 -5.52 9.78
C VAL A 143 -17.22 -5.93 8.43
N LYS A 144 -18.08 -5.09 7.87
CA LYS A 144 -18.54 -5.24 6.49
C LYS A 144 -17.46 -4.75 5.53
N SER A 145 -17.25 -5.44 4.41
CA SER A 145 -16.30 -4.99 3.38
C SER A 145 -16.66 -3.59 2.87
N ALA A 146 -15.66 -2.73 2.68
CA ALA A 146 -15.86 -1.38 2.17
C ALA A 146 -16.41 -1.35 0.74
N GLU A 147 -17.36 -0.45 0.48
CA GLU A 147 -17.77 -0.10 -0.88
C GLU A 147 -16.67 0.71 -1.57
N GLU A 148 -16.43 0.48 -2.85
CA GLU A 148 -15.30 1.10 -3.59
C GLU A 148 -15.34 2.63 -3.58
N THR A 149 -16.53 3.21 -3.68
CA THR A 149 -16.77 4.66 -3.64
C THR A 149 -16.37 5.30 -2.31
N SER A 150 -16.28 4.53 -1.22
CA SER A 150 -15.95 5.03 0.11
C SER A 150 -14.46 5.37 0.26
N TYR A 151 -13.57 4.59 -0.36
CA TYR A 151 -12.11 4.74 -0.20
C TYR A 151 -11.40 5.22 -1.46
N ILE A 152 -11.95 5.03 -2.66
CA ILE A 152 -11.23 5.37 -3.91
C ILE A 152 -10.90 6.86 -4.01
N LYS A 153 -11.77 7.72 -3.46
CA LYS A 153 -11.59 9.18 -3.40
C LYS A 153 -10.43 9.62 -2.48
N LEU A 154 -9.96 8.73 -1.61
CA LEU A 154 -8.87 8.97 -0.67
C LEU A 154 -7.52 8.52 -1.24
N ARG A 155 -7.52 7.87 -2.42
CA ARG A 155 -6.31 7.34 -3.03
C ARG A 155 -5.39 8.47 -3.46
N ILE A 156 -4.10 8.30 -3.18
CA ILE A 156 -3.01 9.18 -3.62
C ILE A 156 -2.53 8.75 -5.01
#